data_AF-A0A169QT81-F1
#
_entry.id   AF-A0A169QT81-F1
#
_cell.length_a   1.000
_cell.length_b   1.000
_cell.length_c   1.000
_cell.angle_alpha   90.00
_cell.angle_beta   90.00
_cell.angle_gamma   90.00
#
_symmetry.space_group_name_H-M   'P 1'
#
loop_
_entity.id
_entity.type
_entity.pdbx_description
1 polymer ?
#
loop_
_entity_poly.entity_id
_entity_poly.type
_entity_poly.pdbx_seq_one_letter_code
_entity_poly.pdbx_strand_id
1 'polypeptide(L)'
;MGIAKYQKVYDPGRRLVPPSGRARKPAPDQEPREAEAALATLPWRCVTWRWDTKGALSARFAMTRVRVGDGPVWANNRHLPGDEVWLVRE
;
A
#
# COMPACT_ATOMS: atom_id res chain seq x y z
N MET A 1 -1.99 -9.89 -10.13
CA MET A 1 -3.29 -9.28 -9.74
C MET A 1 -3.02 -7.84 -9.32
N GLY A 2 -3.87 -6.89 -9.70
CA GLY A 2 -3.74 -5.49 -9.30
C GLY A 2 -4.27 -5.24 -7.89
N ILE A 3 -3.85 -4.14 -7.25
CA ILE A 3 -4.40 -3.71 -5.95
C ILE A 3 -5.68 -2.93 -6.20
N ALA A 4 -6.80 -3.41 -5.67
CA ALA A 4 -8.07 -2.69 -5.77
C ALA A 4 -8.01 -1.36 -5.03
N LYS A 5 -8.72 -0.36 -5.55
CA LYS A 5 -8.81 1.01 -5.01
C LYS A 5 -9.05 1.06 -3.49
N TYR A 6 -9.96 0.21 -3.00
CA TYR A 6 -10.40 0.15 -1.61
C TYR A 6 -9.70 -0.97 -0.81
N GLN A 7 -8.73 -1.66 -1.39
CA GLN A 7 -7.94 -2.66 -0.70
C GLN A 7 -7.22 -1.99 0.48
N LYS A 8 -7.27 -2.64 1.64
CA LYS A 8 -6.60 -2.15 2.84
C LYS A 8 -5.10 -2.39 2.74
N VAL A 9 -4.33 -1.35 3.00
CA VAL A 9 -2.87 -1.34 2.97
C VAL A 9 -2.32 -0.73 4.25
N TYR A 10 -1.15 -1.17 4.63
CA TYR A 10 -0.42 -0.74 5.81
C TYR A 10 0.89 -0.06 5.40
N ASP A 11 1.38 0.84 6.25
CA ASP A 11 2.69 1.45 6.07
C ASP A 11 3.80 0.40 6.29
N PRO A 12 4.87 0.39 5.48
CA PRO A 12 5.88 -0.68 5.47
C PRO A 12 6.74 -0.71 6.74
N GLY A 13 6.89 0.43 7.44
CA GLY A 13 7.69 0.52 8.67
C GLY A 13 6.93 0.10 9.93
N ARG A 14 5.68 -0.35 9.79
CA ARG A 14 4.79 -0.62 10.92
C ARG A 14 4.94 -2.02 11.47
N ARG A 15 4.84 -2.14 12.79
CA ARG A 15 5.01 -3.40 13.52
C ARG A 15 3.68 -3.81 14.13
N LEU A 16 3.41 -5.11 14.13
CA LEU A 16 2.33 -5.67 14.93
C LEU A 16 2.65 -5.51 16.42
N VAL A 17 1.73 -4.90 17.15
CA VAL A 17 1.79 -4.81 18.61
C VAL A 17 1.35 -6.16 19.17
N PRO A 18 2.19 -6.80 20.02
CA PRO A 18 1.79 -8.05 20.66
C PRO A 18 0.58 -7.81 21.57
N PRO A 19 -0.30 -8.82 21.74
CA PRO A 19 -1.44 -8.70 22.63
C PRO A 19 -1.01 -8.37 24.06
N SER A 20 -1.74 -7.49 24.73
CA SER A 20 -1.57 -7.16 26.14
C SER A 20 -2.85 -7.39 26.95
N GLY A 21 -2.71 -7.75 28.23
CA GLY A 21 -3.83 -8.01 29.13
C GLY A 21 -4.68 -9.22 28.69
N ARG A 22 -6.00 -9.01 28.53
CA ARG A 22 -6.96 -10.06 28.11
C ARG A 22 -6.98 -10.29 26.59
N ALA A 23 -6.31 -9.45 25.81
CA ALA A 23 -6.26 -9.64 24.36
C ALA A 23 -5.46 -10.90 24.02
N ARG A 24 -5.89 -11.63 22.98
CA ARG A 24 -5.24 -12.88 22.54
C ARG A 24 -4.59 -12.79 21.16
N LYS A 25 -4.86 -11.72 20.40
CA LYS A 25 -4.38 -11.55 19.03
C LYS A 25 -3.59 -10.24 18.90
N PRO A 26 -2.52 -10.22 18.07
CA PRO A 26 -1.80 -9.00 17.78
C PRO A 26 -2.67 -8.01 17.01
N ALA A 27 -2.41 -6.72 17.22
CA ALA A 27 -3.07 -5.64 16.51
C ALA A 27 -2.02 -4.82 15.75
N PRO A 28 -2.36 -4.26 14.58
CA PRO A 28 -1.50 -3.26 13.95
C PRO A 28 -1.45 -2.01 14.83
N ASP A 29 -0.28 -1.38 14.90
CA ASP A 29 -0.02 -0.14 15.64
C ASP A 29 -0.76 1.08 15.07
N GLN A 30 -1.22 1.00 13.81
CA GLN A 30 -2.05 1.98 13.14
C GLN A 30 -3.16 1.33 12.33
N GLU A 31 -4.25 2.08 12.10
CA GLU A 31 -5.30 1.61 11.21
C GLU A 31 -4.81 1.54 9.75
N PRO A 32 -5.17 0.48 9.01
CA PRO A 32 -4.92 0.40 7.58
C PRO A 32 -5.67 1.49 6.84
N ARG A 33 -5.08 1.94 5.74
CA ARG A 33 -5.66 2.93 4.84
C ARG A 33 -6.09 2.24 3.55
N GLU A 34 -6.93 2.91 2.78
CA GLU A 34 -7.25 2.44 1.43
C GLU A 34 -6.09 2.72 0.48
N ALA A 35 -5.89 1.86 -0.50
CA ALA A 35 -4.82 2.03 -1.49
C ALA A 35 -4.89 3.41 -2.17
N GLU A 36 -6.08 3.89 -2.54
CA GLU A 36 -6.21 5.24 -3.09
C GLU A 36 -5.80 6.32 -2.07
N ALA A 37 -6.23 6.20 -0.82
CA ALA A 37 -5.89 7.17 0.22
C ALA A 37 -4.37 7.21 0.50
N ALA A 38 -3.68 6.09 0.36
CA ALA A 38 -2.22 6.02 0.50
C ALA A 38 -1.48 6.77 -0.62
N LEU A 39 -2.08 6.89 -1.80
CA LEU A 39 -1.51 7.62 -2.94
C LEU A 39 -1.95 9.08 -3.00
N ALA A 40 -3.12 9.42 -2.44
CA ALA A 40 -3.72 10.74 -2.54
C ALA A 40 -2.83 11.88 -1.99
N THR A 41 -1.94 11.57 -1.06
CA THR A 41 -1.03 12.56 -0.45
C THR A 41 0.36 12.61 -1.09
N LEU A 42 0.60 11.83 -2.16
CA LEU A 42 1.93 11.72 -2.77
C LEU A 42 2.12 12.69 -3.94
N PRO A 43 3.36 13.17 -4.15
CA PRO A 43 3.68 13.92 -5.35
C PRO A 43 3.65 13.00 -6.57
N TRP A 44 2.96 13.47 -7.62
CA TRP A 44 2.95 12.82 -8.92
C TRP A 44 4.18 13.23 -9.73
N ARG A 45 4.82 12.27 -10.37
CA ARG A 45 6.01 12.48 -11.19
C ARG A 45 5.68 12.23 -12.66
N CYS A 46 5.98 13.19 -13.53
CA CYS A 46 5.97 12.96 -14.97
C CYS A 46 7.17 12.09 -15.33
N VAL A 47 6.90 10.96 -15.97
CA VAL A 47 7.92 10.11 -16.59
C VAL A 47 7.73 10.23 -18.09
N THR A 48 8.79 10.61 -18.78
CA THR A 48 8.82 10.68 -20.23
C THR A 48 9.74 9.57 -20.74
N TRP A 49 9.24 8.75 -21.65
CA TRP A 49 9.99 7.68 -22.29
C TRP A 49 9.84 7.73 -23.80
N ARG A 50 10.78 7.10 -24.49
CA ARG A 50 11.02 7.17 -25.93
C ARG A 50 11.55 8.53 -26.38
N TRP A 51 12.69 8.48 -27.05
CA TRP A 51 13.28 9.58 -27.79
C TRP A 51 13.48 9.15 -29.22
N ASP A 52 12.37 8.94 -29.92
CA ASP A 52 12.37 8.51 -31.32
C ASP A 52 11.56 9.51 -32.16
N THR A 53 11.68 9.38 -33.47
CA THR A 53 11.02 10.14 -34.53
C THR A 53 9.49 10.22 -34.41
N LYS A 54 8.87 9.31 -33.64
CA LYS A 54 7.43 9.31 -33.35
C LYS A 54 7.03 10.20 -32.16
N GLY A 55 7.96 10.96 -31.59
CA GLY A 55 7.73 11.84 -30.45
C GLY A 55 7.89 11.14 -29.11
N ALA A 56 8.07 11.94 -28.06
CA ALA A 56 8.20 11.44 -26.70
C ALA A 56 6.84 11.07 -26.11
N LEU A 57 6.77 9.93 -25.41
CA LEU A 57 5.60 9.55 -24.61
C LEU A 57 5.81 10.02 -23.18
N SER A 58 4.75 10.53 -22.55
CA SER A 58 4.79 10.93 -21.15
C SER A 58 3.54 10.52 -20.40
N ALA A 59 3.70 10.06 -19.16
CA ALA A 59 2.61 9.83 -18.22
C ALA A 59 3.01 10.27 -16.81
N ARG A 60 2.03 10.43 -15.92
CA ARG A 60 2.25 10.84 -14.54
C ARG A 60 2.05 9.64 -13.64
N PHE A 61 2.97 9.42 -12.71
CA PHE A 61 2.84 8.31 -11.76
C PHE A 61 2.97 8.79 -10.32
N ALA A 62 2.23 8.15 -9.42
CA ALA A 62 2.45 8.21 -7.98
C ALA A 62 2.77 6.80 -7.47
N MET A 63 3.72 6.69 -6.54
CA MET A 63 4.22 5.41 -6.07
C MET A 63 4.66 5.46 -4.61
N THR A 64 4.34 4.42 -3.84
CA THR A 64 4.83 4.23 -2.47
C THR A 64 4.93 2.74 -2.12
N ARG A 65 5.74 2.42 -1.10
CA ARG A 65 5.81 1.06 -0.54
C ARG A 65 4.69 0.89 0.47
N VAL A 66 4.02 -0.26 0.43
CA VAL A 66 2.96 -0.63 1.36
C VAL A 66 3.06 -2.12 1.70
N ARG A 67 2.42 -2.53 2.79
CA ARG A 67 2.10 -3.95 3.03
C ARG A 67 0.63 -4.19 2.77
N VAL A 68 0.28 -5.22 2.01
CA VAL A 68 -1.12 -5.51 1.67
C VAL A 68 -1.82 -6.13 2.88
N GLY A 69 -3.07 -5.77 3.13
CA GLY A 69 -3.89 -6.39 4.16
C GLY A 69 -4.50 -7.71 3.71
N ASP A 70 -3.65 -8.63 3.26
CA ASP A 70 -3.95 -9.99 2.82
C ASP A 70 -3.07 -11.03 3.52
N GLY A 71 -2.37 -10.62 4.59
CA GLY A 71 -1.46 -11.47 5.32
C GLY A 71 -2.17 -12.68 5.96
N PRO A 72 -1.41 -13.74 6.27
CA PRO A 72 -1.96 -15.03 6.71
C PRO A 72 -2.65 -14.98 8.08
N VAL A 73 -2.41 -13.93 8.87
CA VAL A 73 -2.96 -13.79 10.22
C VAL A 73 -4.26 -12.99 10.20
N TRP A 74 -5.33 -13.57 10.72
CA TRP A 74 -6.63 -12.91 10.91
C TRP A 74 -6.85 -12.44 12.35
N ALA A 75 -6.97 -11.13 12.55
CA ALA A 75 -7.18 -10.49 13.85
C ALA A 75 -8.08 -9.25 13.73
N ASN A 76 -8.86 -8.94 14.78
CA ASN A 76 -9.73 -7.75 14.82
C ASN A 76 -10.59 -7.57 13.56
N ASN A 77 -11.20 -8.68 13.10
CA ASN A 77 -12.05 -8.77 11.91
C ASN A 77 -11.39 -8.33 10.58
N ARG A 78 -10.07 -8.52 10.45
CA ARG A 78 -9.33 -8.26 9.20
C ARG A 78 -8.07 -9.12 9.08
N HIS A 79 -7.54 -9.19 7.86
CA HIS A 79 -6.18 -9.68 7.62
C HIS A 79 -5.14 -8.65 8.09
N LEU A 80 -4.11 -9.13 8.76
CA LEU A 80 -2.93 -8.36 9.13
C LEU A 80 -2.03 -8.12 7.89
N PRO A 81 -1.01 -7.25 7.99
CA PRO A 81 -0.13 -6.96 6.87
C PRO A 81 0.58 -8.24 6.37
N GLY A 82 0.48 -8.48 5.07
CA GLY A 82 1.22 -9.50 4.33
C GLY A 82 2.51 -8.95 3.74
N ASP A 83 2.73 -9.25 2.47
CA ASP A 83 3.95 -8.89 1.76
C ASP A 83 4.06 -7.38 1.51
N GLU A 84 5.31 -6.90 1.53
CA GLU A 84 5.65 -5.54 1.12
C GLU A 84 5.70 -5.45 -0.39
N VAL A 85 4.93 -4.52 -0.96
CA VAL A 85 4.80 -4.31 -2.40
C VAL A 85 4.87 -2.83 -2.74
N TRP A 86 5.11 -2.54 -4.02
CA TRP A 86 4.95 -1.20 -4.56
C TRP A 86 3.51 -0.98 -5.00
N LEU A 87 2.88 0.06 -4.46
CA LEU A 87 1.62 0.58 -4.95
C LEU A 87 1.92 1.69 -5.96
N VAL A 88 1.47 1.53 -7.20
CA VAL A 88 1.69 2.46 -8.30
C VAL A 88 0.35 2.86 -8.92
N ARG A 89 0.21 4.12 -9.30
CA ARG A 89 -0.91 4.63 -10.08
C ARG A 89 -0.43 5.56 -11.18
N GLU A 90 -1.14 5.53 -12.31
CA GLU A 90 -1.03 6.44 -13.46
C GLU A 90 -2.17 7.49 -13.47
#